data_AF-A0A9P6RWK9-F1
#
_entry.id   AF-A0A9P6RWK9-F1
#
_cell.length_a   1.000
_cell.length_b   1.000
_cell.length_c   1.000
_cell.angle_alpha   90.00
_cell.angle_beta   90.00
_cell.angle_gamma   90.00
#
_symmetry.space_group_name_H-M   'P 1'
#
loop_
_entity.id
_entity.type
_entity.pdbx_description
1 polymer ?
#
loop_
_entity_poly.entity_id
_entity_poly.type
_entity_poly.pdbx_seq_one_letter_code
_entity_poly.pdbx_strand_id
1 'polypeptide(L)'
;MDPLSRLPQECLECILEVIVNGNNKQSLASLAALLRVNRYIATVTVPFIYRNPFRDLATADVSSSYQRNIVCALLSDIPVGNIPKIVALEFNIISETNREQLDPLSPPSPPPRPLNYLGHLHNLDFIMYRFAESIMRKHSSVSAEEMAFIQGEEFWNSCPIDRMHPTALQRYSSRWELAWYFHQMAMYRETVWTLAAPILDHLRSLTAPLSDIHRYIQVIDRLGRLETL
;
A
#
# COMPACT_ATOMS: atom_id res chain seq x y z
N MET A 1 24.33 -35.14 -15.29
CA MET A 1 23.96 -34.35 -14.09
C MET A 1 24.10 -32.89 -14.45
N ASP A 2 23.14 -32.06 -14.04
CA ASP A 2 23.20 -30.61 -14.20
C ASP A 2 24.41 -30.03 -13.44
N PRO A 3 25.30 -29.26 -14.09
CA PRO A 3 26.46 -28.66 -13.44
C PRO A 3 26.07 -27.66 -12.33
N LEU A 4 24.90 -27.01 -12.40
CA LEU A 4 24.43 -26.09 -11.36
C LEU A 4 24.12 -26.80 -10.04
N SER A 5 23.61 -28.03 -10.08
CA SER A 5 23.33 -28.83 -8.88
C SER A 5 24.57 -29.29 -8.12
N ARG A 6 25.77 -29.12 -8.70
CA ARG A 6 27.04 -29.47 -8.06
C ARG A 6 27.68 -28.29 -7.34
N LEU A 7 27.14 -27.09 -7.51
CA LEU A 7 27.65 -25.91 -6.84
C LEU A 7 27.30 -25.95 -5.35
N PRO A 8 28.19 -25.46 -4.47
CA PRO A 8 27.84 -25.11 -3.11
C PRO A 8 26.65 -24.15 -3.07
N GLN A 9 25.85 -24.23 -2.01
CA GLN A 9 24.63 -23.41 -1.87
C GLN A 9 24.96 -21.92 -1.93
N GLU A 10 26.05 -21.50 -1.32
CA GLU A 10 26.51 -20.11 -1.24
C GLU A 10 26.82 -19.55 -2.64
N CYS A 11 27.40 -20.38 -3.52
CA CYS A 11 27.64 -19.99 -4.91
C CYS A 11 26.33 -19.80 -5.68
N LEU A 12 25.35 -20.68 -5.45
CA LEU A 12 24.03 -20.58 -6.08
C LEU A 12 23.26 -19.35 -5.57
N GLU A 13 23.33 -19.05 -4.27
CA GLU A 13 22.76 -17.85 -3.67
C GLU A 13 23.37 -16.57 -4.25
N CYS A 14 24.70 -16.52 -4.45
CA CYS A 14 25.36 -15.41 -5.14
C CYS A 14 24.84 -15.21 -6.58
N ILE A 15 24.65 -16.29 -7.34
CA ILE A 15 24.10 -16.22 -8.70
C ILE A 15 22.65 -15.69 -8.65
N LEU A 16 21.85 -16.17 -7.71
CA LEU A 16 20.47 -15.74 -7.50
C LEU A 16 20.40 -14.27 -7.11
N GLU A 17 21.29 -13.79 -6.24
CA GLU A 17 21.44 -12.37 -5.91
C GLU A 17 21.78 -11.53 -7.14
N VAL A 18 22.66 -11.99 -8.03
CA VAL A 18 22.96 -11.28 -9.28
C VAL A 18 21.73 -11.25 -10.21
N ILE A 19 21.00 -12.36 -10.34
CA ILE A 19 19.77 -12.43 -11.16
C ILE A 19 18.72 -11.48 -10.59
N VAL A 20 18.51 -11.53 -9.27
CA VAL A 20 17.62 -10.62 -8.56
C VAL A 20 18.11 -9.20 -8.82
N ASN A 21 19.33 -8.81 -8.52
CA ASN A 21 19.78 -7.42 -8.65
C ASN A 21 19.91 -6.91 -10.11
N GLY A 22 19.76 -7.79 -11.10
CA GLY A 22 19.75 -7.47 -12.53
C GLY A 22 18.47 -6.82 -13.05
N ASN A 23 18.27 -6.86 -14.37
CA ASN A 23 17.12 -6.25 -15.03
C ASN A 23 15.80 -6.95 -14.64
N ASN A 24 14.91 -6.22 -13.97
CA ASN A 24 13.69 -6.75 -13.33
C ASN A 24 12.90 -7.72 -14.23
N LYS A 25 12.60 -7.34 -15.48
CA LYS A 25 11.74 -8.14 -16.39
C LYS A 25 12.29 -9.52 -16.72
N GLN A 26 13.62 -9.68 -16.77
CA GLN A 26 14.24 -10.98 -17.06
C GLN A 26 14.49 -11.76 -15.77
N SER A 27 14.65 -11.08 -14.63
CA SER A 27 14.94 -11.70 -13.34
C SER A 27 13.89 -12.73 -12.94
N LEU A 28 12.60 -12.39 -12.99
CA LEU A 28 11.54 -13.32 -12.58
C LEU A 28 11.41 -14.50 -13.54
N ALA A 29 11.52 -14.26 -14.85
CA ALA A 29 11.48 -15.32 -15.86
C ALA A 29 12.64 -16.31 -15.65
N SER A 30 13.85 -15.80 -15.35
CA SER A 30 15.01 -16.61 -14.99
C SER A 30 14.80 -17.39 -13.69
N LEU A 31 14.29 -16.76 -12.63
CA LEU A 31 14.00 -17.42 -11.36
C LEU A 31 12.90 -18.51 -11.52
N ALA A 32 11.84 -18.23 -12.28
CA ALA A 32 10.78 -19.19 -12.58
C ALA A 32 11.29 -20.37 -13.42
N ALA A 33 12.25 -20.14 -14.32
CA ALA A 33 12.93 -21.21 -15.03
C ALA A 33 13.77 -22.07 -14.08
N LEU A 34 14.50 -21.46 -13.13
CA LEU A 34 15.31 -22.17 -12.13
C LEU A 34 14.47 -23.08 -11.22
N LEU A 35 13.24 -22.67 -10.88
CA LEU A 35 12.30 -23.52 -10.14
C LEU A 35 11.97 -24.84 -10.86
N ARG A 36 12.14 -24.89 -12.19
CA ARG A 36 11.81 -26.07 -13.01
C ARG A 36 13.00 -27.00 -13.25
N VAL A 37 14.22 -26.63 -12.85
CA VAL A 37 15.43 -27.41 -13.18
C VAL A 37 15.54 -28.67 -12.34
N ASN A 38 15.54 -28.55 -11.01
CA ASN A 38 15.52 -29.68 -10.07
C ASN A 38 15.14 -29.22 -8.66
N ARG A 39 14.85 -30.18 -7.76
CA ARG A 39 14.41 -29.91 -6.38
C ARG A 39 15.41 -29.10 -5.55
N TYR A 40 16.71 -29.35 -5.69
CA TYR A 40 17.73 -28.62 -4.94
C TYR A 40 17.74 -27.14 -5.35
N ILE A 41 17.87 -26.86 -6.65
CA ILE A 41 17.84 -25.49 -7.18
C ILE A 41 16.53 -24.78 -6.85
N ALA A 42 15.39 -25.47 -6.98
CA ALA A 42 14.10 -24.90 -6.63
C ALA A 42 14.04 -24.50 -5.14
N THR A 43 14.54 -25.35 -4.24
CA THR A 43 14.56 -25.08 -2.80
C THR A 43 15.39 -23.84 -2.46
N VAL A 44 16.55 -23.67 -3.10
CA VAL A 44 17.41 -22.48 -2.91
C VAL A 44 16.82 -21.24 -3.59
N THR A 45 16.07 -21.38 -4.69
CA THR A 45 15.50 -20.26 -5.46
C THR A 45 14.23 -19.68 -4.82
N VAL A 46 13.41 -20.50 -4.17
CA VAL A 46 12.13 -20.11 -3.55
C VAL A 46 12.27 -18.87 -2.65
N PRO A 47 13.21 -18.82 -1.68
CA PRO A 47 13.40 -17.64 -0.84
C PRO A 47 13.59 -16.33 -1.62
N PHE A 48 14.26 -16.36 -2.77
CA PHE A 48 14.54 -15.18 -3.59
C PHE A 48 13.28 -14.67 -4.32
N ILE A 49 12.43 -15.58 -4.78
CA ILE A 49 11.13 -15.22 -5.40
C ILE A 49 10.19 -14.64 -4.33
N TYR A 50 10.13 -15.25 -3.16
CA TYR A 50 9.25 -14.81 -2.07
C TYR A 50 9.83 -13.67 -1.23
N ARG A 51 11.08 -13.26 -1.45
CA ARG A 51 11.63 -12.03 -0.86
C ARG A 51 10.91 -10.79 -1.38
N ASN A 52 10.43 -10.83 -2.63
CA ASN A 52 9.57 -9.81 -3.22
C ASN A 52 8.70 -10.42 -4.33
N PRO A 53 7.59 -11.09 -3.99
CA PRO A 53 6.77 -11.85 -4.95
C PRO A 53 6.10 -11.00 -6.04
N PHE A 54 6.12 -9.67 -5.89
CA PHE A 54 5.42 -8.73 -6.78
C PHE A 54 6.34 -7.79 -7.54
N ARG A 55 7.63 -8.08 -7.55
CA ARG A 55 8.66 -7.22 -8.13
C ARG A 55 8.43 -6.84 -9.60
N ASP A 56 7.82 -7.71 -10.40
CA ASP A 56 7.55 -7.45 -11.82
C ASP A 56 6.35 -6.54 -12.06
N LEU A 57 5.42 -6.44 -11.10
CA LEU A 57 4.26 -5.54 -11.21
C LEU A 57 4.68 -4.07 -11.14
N ALA A 58 5.86 -3.78 -10.58
CA ALA A 58 6.37 -2.43 -10.37
C ALA A 58 6.88 -1.73 -11.64
N THR A 59 7.07 -2.43 -12.78
CA THR A 59 7.86 -1.87 -13.90
C THR A 59 7.11 -1.13 -15.01
N ALA A 60 5.78 -1.12 -15.08
CA ALA A 60 5.06 -0.25 -16.03
C ALA A 60 3.55 -0.29 -15.78
N ASP A 61 2.95 0.80 -15.28
CA ASP A 61 1.51 1.13 -15.27
C ASP A 61 0.52 0.15 -14.57
N VAL A 62 0.87 -1.14 -14.44
CA VAL A 62 0.11 -2.18 -13.74
C VAL A 62 0.30 -2.07 -12.22
N SER A 63 1.40 -1.45 -11.77
CA SER A 63 1.69 -1.27 -10.34
C SER A 63 0.64 -0.44 -9.62
N SER A 64 0.10 0.59 -10.28
CA SER A 64 -0.86 1.51 -9.67
C SER A 64 -2.21 0.81 -9.44
N SER A 65 -2.77 0.20 -10.48
CA SER A 65 -4.03 -0.53 -10.35
C SER A 65 -3.91 -1.71 -9.37
N TYR A 66 -2.75 -2.38 -9.35
CA TYR A 66 -2.51 -3.48 -8.42
C TYR A 66 -2.44 -3.03 -6.96
N GLN A 67 -1.64 -2.00 -6.65
CA GLN A 67 -1.56 -1.47 -5.28
C GLN A 67 -2.92 -0.93 -4.83
N ARG A 68 -3.64 -0.22 -5.72
CA ARG A 68 -5.00 0.22 -5.46
C ARG A 68 -5.92 -0.95 -5.11
N ASN A 69 -5.89 -2.04 -5.88
CA ASN A 69 -6.72 -3.22 -5.62
C ASN A 69 -6.37 -3.90 -4.28
N ILE A 70 -5.09 -3.97 -3.92
CA ILE A 70 -4.68 -4.47 -2.59
C ILE A 70 -5.27 -3.59 -1.50
N VAL A 71 -5.13 -2.26 -1.63
CA VAL A 71 -5.68 -1.33 -0.64
C VAL A 71 -7.19 -1.47 -0.55
N CYS A 72 -7.92 -1.55 -1.67
CA CYS A 72 -9.37 -1.83 -1.66
C CYS A 72 -9.71 -3.10 -0.88
N ALA A 73 -9.00 -4.21 -1.15
CA ALA A 73 -9.23 -5.48 -0.48
C ALA A 73 -8.92 -5.41 1.03
N LEU A 74 -7.90 -4.64 1.42
CA LEU A 74 -7.59 -4.44 2.84
C LEU A 74 -8.60 -3.51 3.52
N LEU A 75 -9.12 -2.51 2.81
CA LEU A 75 -10.13 -1.58 3.31
C LEU A 75 -11.51 -2.24 3.45
N SER A 76 -11.84 -3.26 2.64
CA SER A 76 -13.12 -3.97 2.76
C SER A 76 -13.27 -4.75 4.07
N ASP A 77 -12.15 -5.10 4.72
CA ASP A 77 -12.14 -5.75 6.02
C ASP A 77 -12.29 -4.76 7.19
N ILE A 78 -12.28 -3.45 6.92
CA ILE A 78 -12.35 -2.39 7.95
C ILE A 78 -13.78 -1.86 8.02
N PRO A 79 -14.37 -1.73 9.24
CA PRO A 79 -15.71 -1.14 9.38
C PRO A 79 -15.76 0.27 8.79
N VAL A 80 -16.77 0.55 7.98
CA VAL A 80 -16.90 1.84 7.23
C VAL A 80 -16.83 3.06 8.16
N GLY A 81 -17.37 2.97 9.38
CA GLY A 81 -17.30 4.05 10.38
C GLY A 81 -15.88 4.40 10.85
N ASN A 82 -14.91 3.53 10.61
CA ASN A 82 -13.50 3.73 10.95
C ASN A 82 -12.66 4.20 9.75
N ILE A 83 -13.25 4.32 8.55
CA ILE A 83 -12.56 4.75 7.34
C ILE A 83 -12.71 6.27 7.19
N PRO A 84 -11.61 7.04 7.18
CA PRO A 84 -11.67 8.49 7.00
C PRO A 84 -12.35 8.87 5.68
N LYS A 85 -13.13 9.96 5.70
CA LYS A 85 -13.91 10.44 4.54
C LYS A 85 -13.08 10.56 3.26
N ILE A 86 -11.85 11.07 3.36
CA ILE A 86 -10.95 11.23 2.22
C ILE A 86 -10.61 9.87 1.56
N VAL A 87 -10.36 8.84 2.36
CA VAL A 87 -10.09 7.47 1.88
C VAL A 87 -11.37 6.87 1.30
N ALA A 88 -12.49 7.06 1.98
CA ALA A 88 -13.77 6.53 1.55
C ALA A 88 -14.23 7.11 0.20
N LEU A 89 -14.00 8.41 -0.03
CA LEU A 89 -14.27 9.09 -1.31
C LEU A 89 -13.33 8.59 -2.40
N GLU A 90 -12.03 8.53 -2.13
CA GLU A 90 -11.03 8.15 -3.13
C GLU A 90 -11.20 6.69 -3.60
N PHE A 91 -11.60 5.79 -2.71
CA PHE A 91 -11.87 4.38 -3.02
C PHE A 91 -13.34 4.06 -3.33
N ASN A 92 -14.23 5.06 -3.35
CA ASN A 92 -15.69 4.94 -3.56
C ASN A 92 -16.41 3.95 -2.61
N ILE A 93 -15.96 3.81 -1.37
CA ILE A 93 -16.47 2.82 -0.41
C ILE A 93 -17.91 3.14 0.02
N ILE A 94 -18.25 4.42 0.19
CA ILE A 94 -19.57 4.86 0.69
C ILE A 94 -20.69 4.53 -0.31
N SER A 95 -20.39 4.52 -1.61
CA SER A 95 -21.38 4.24 -2.65
C SER A 95 -21.81 2.77 -2.68
N GLU A 96 -20.97 1.86 -2.19
CA GLU A 96 -21.23 0.42 -2.21
C GLU A 96 -22.04 -0.04 -1.00
N THR A 97 -21.77 0.51 0.19
CA THR A 97 -22.49 0.13 1.43
C THR A 97 -23.99 0.42 1.34
N ASN A 98 -24.38 1.49 0.65
CA ASN A 98 -25.79 1.82 0.44
C ASN A 98 -26.50 0.88 -0.56
N ARG A 99 -25.76 0.13 -1.39
CA ARG A 99 -26.33 -0.80 -2.37
C ARG A 99 -26.63 -2.18 -1.79
N GLU A 100 -25.83 -2.65 -0.83
CA GLU A 100 -25.99 -4.00 -0.26
C GLU A 100 -27.17 -4.12 0.72
N GLN A 101 -27.74 -3.01 1.19
CA GLN A 101 -28.89 -3.03 2.11
C GLN A 101 -30.26 -3.20 1.44
N LEU A 102 -30.36 -3.29 0.11
CA LEU A 102 -31.64 -3.14 -0.59
C LEU A 102 -32.30 -4.42 -1.12
N ASP A 103 -31.71 -5.62 -0.98
CA ASP A 103 -32.33 -6.84 -1.53
C ASP A 103 -32.43 -8.00 -0.52
N PRO A 104 -33.53 -8.10 0.25
CA PRO A 104 -33.73 -9.13 1.28
C PRO A 104 -33.91 -10.55 0.74
N LEU A 105 -33.85 -10.75 -0.58
CA LEU A 105 -34.03 -12.05 -1.25
C LEU A 105 -32.73 -12.69 -1.75
N SER A 106 -31.58 -12.05 -1.56
CA SER A 106 -30.30 -12.64 -1.97
C SER A 106 -29.87 -13.77 -1.02
N PRO A 107 -29.45 -14.94 -1.54
CA PRO A 107 -28.95 -16.02 -0.71
C PRO A 107 -27.73 -15.53 0.11
N PRO A 108 -27.54 -16.04 1.34
CA PRO A 108 -26.43 -15.64 2.18
C PRO A 108 -25.12 -15.91 1.43
N SER A 109 -24.35 -14.84 1.19
CA SER A 109 -23.05 -14.93 0.57
C SER A 109 -22.15 -15.85 1.42
N PRO A 110 -21.33 -16.70 0.78
CA PRO A 110 -20.40 -17.54 1.51
C PRO A 110 -19.51 -16.67 2.41
N PRO A 111 -19.13 -17.15 3.62
CA PRO A 111 -18.29 -16.39 4.51
C PRO A 111 -17.00 -15.99 3.77
N PRO A 112 -16.60 -14.71 3.82
CA PRO A 112 -15.41 -14.26 3.12
C PRO A 112 -14.20 -15.06 3.59
N ARG A 113 -13.36 -15.49 2.64
CA ARG A 113 -12.10 -16.15 2.97
C ARG A 113 -11.24 -15.16 3.77
N PRO A 114 -10.59 -15.58 4.86
CA PRO A 114 -9.74 -14.69 5.63
C PRO A 114 -8.63 -14.13 4.74
N LEU A 115 -8.59 -12.82 4.59
CA LEU A 115 -7.57 -12.12 3.84
C LEU A 115 -6.22 -12.29 4.54
N ASN A 116 -5.14 -12.59 3.80
CA ASN A 116 -3.79 -12.60 4.37
C ASN A 116 -3.29 -11.16 4.54
N TYR A 117 -3.85 -10.45 5.51
CA TYR A 117 -3.67 -9.01 5.71
C TYR A 117 -2.19 -8.60 5.75
N LEU A 118 -1.38 -9.29 6.57
CA LEU A 118 0.06 -9.05 6.68
C LEU A 118 0.79 -9.34 5.36
N GLY A 119 0.43 -10.44 4.70
CA GLY A 119 1.01 -10.79 3.40
C GLY A 119 0.73 -9.72 2.34
N HIS A 120 -0.45 -9.10 2.36
CA HIS A 120 -0.82 -8.01 1.44
C HIS A 120 -0.10 -6.70 1.74
N LEU A 121 0.03 -6.32 3.02
CA LEU A 121 0.75 -5.12 3.43
C LEU A 121 2.22 -5.13 3.04
N HIS A 122 2.87 -6.30 3.08
CA HIS A 122 4.26 -6.43 2.63
C HIS A 122 4.48 -6.03 1.17
N ASN A 123 3.41 -5.92 0.37
CA ASN A 123 3.49 -5.60 -1.05
C ASN A 123 3.15 -4.14 -1.35
N LEU A 124 2.81 -3.36 -0.33
CA LEU A 124 2.59 -1.93 -0.46
C LEU A 124 3.93 -1.20 -0.32
N ASP A 125 4.26 -0.37 -1.30
CA ASP A 125 5.38 0.55 -1.22
C ASP A 125 4.91 1.81 -0.48
N PHE A 126 5.22 1.92 0.80
CA PHE A 126 4.87 3.09 1.62
C PHE A 126 5.80 4.29 1.42
N ILE A 127 6.62 4.33 0.35
CA ILE A 127 7.27 5.57 -0.04
C ILE A 127 6.19 6.55 -0.51
N MET A 128 5.91 7.54 0.33
CA MET A 128 4.81 8.52 0.19
C MET A 128 4.47 8.94 -1.24
N TYR A 129 5.45 9.45 -2.01
CA TYR A 129 5.21 9.90 -3.39
C TYR A 129 4.80 8.75 -4.32
N ARG A 130 5.47 7.59 -4.20
CA ARG A 130 5.17 6.42 -5.02
C ARG A 130 3.83 5.81 -4.65
N PHE A 131 3.51 5.77 -3.36
CA PHE A 131 2.23 5.30 -2.85
C PHE A 131 1.10 6.19 -3.35
N ALA A 132 1.19 7.50 -3.14
CA ALA A 132 0.14 8.42 -3.57
C ALA A 132 -0.07 8.34 -5.09
N GLU A 133 0.99 8.32 -5.89
CA GLU A 133 0.88 8.17 -7.36
C GLU A 133 0.32 6.81 -7.78
N SER A 134 0.57 5.74 -7.02
CA SER A 134 0.11 4.39 -7.36
C SER A 134 -1.34 4.17 -7.00
N ILE A 135 -1.82 4.68 -5.87
CA ILE A 135 -3.18 4.40 -5.41
C ILE A 135 -4.19 5.43 -5.89
N MET A 136 -3.77 6.67 -6.13
CA MET A 136 -4.70 7.75 -6.42
C MET A 136 -5.18 7.74 -7.86
N ARG A 137 -6.46 8.08 -8.02
CA ARG A 137 -7.06 8.37 -9.30
C ARG A 137 -6.31 9.50 -10.00
N LYS A 138 -6.25 9.41 -11.33
CA LYS A 138 -5.76 10.52 -12.16
C LYS A 138 -6.63 11.73 -11.87
N HIS A 139 -6.02 12.91 -11.96
CA HIS A 139 -6.70 14.20 -11.75
C HIS A 139 -8.01 14.34 -12.55
N SER A 140 -8.00 13.83 -13.79
CA SER A 140 -9.17 13.81 -14.68
C SER A 140 -10.30 12.86 -14.27
N SER A 141 -10.11 12.04 -13.24
CA SER A 141 -11.05 11.02 -12.77
C SER A 141 -11.56 11.26 -11.35
N VAL A 142 -11.25 12.42 -10.77
CA VAL A 142 -11.78 12.86 -9.47
C VAL A 142 -13.28 13.11 -9.58
N SER A 143 -14.06 12.58 -8.64
CA SER A 143 -15.51 12.76 -8.66
C SER A 143 -15.91 14.20 -8.30
N ALA A 144 -17.12 14.62 -8.67
CA ALA A 144 -17.61 15.95 -8.29
C ALA A 144 -17.72 16.13 -6.77
N GLU A 145 -18.07 15.06 -6.05
CA GLU A 145 -18.15 15.05 -4.59
C GLU A 145 -16.76 15.18 -3.95
N GLU A 146 -15.78 14.44 -4.45
CA GLU A 146 -14.39 14.54 -4.00
C GLU A 146 -13.80 15.92 -4.30
N MET A 147 -14.08 16.46 -5.48
CA MET A 147 -13.67 17.82 -5.84
C MET A 147 -14.30 18.86 -4.90
N ALA A 148 -15.60 18.72 -4.58
CA ALA A 148 -16.28 19.59 -3.62
C ALA A 148 -15.68 19.47 -2.21
N PHE A 149 -15.31 18.26 -1.78
CA PHE A 149 -14.63 18.03 -0.51
C PHE A 149 -13.26 18.73 -0.47
N ILE A 150 -12.41 18.52 -1.47
CA ILE A 150 -11.05 19.11 -1.56
C ILE A 150 -11.11 20.65 -1.59
N GLN A 151 -12.15 21.22 -2.18
CA GLN A 151 -12.35 22.67 -2.24
C GLN A 151 -13.01 23.24 -0.98
N GLY A 152 -13.71 22.41 -0.20
CA GLY A 152 -14.46 22.80 0.97
C GLY A 152 -13.61 23.17 2.18
N GLU A 153 -14.17 23.97 3.09
CA GLU A 153 -13.51 24.39 4.32
C GLU A 153 -13.14 23.20 5.23
N GLU A 154 -13.96 22.15 5.23
CA GLU A 154 -13.70 20.92 5.98
C GLU A 154 -12.30 20.35 5.69
N PHE A 155 -11.93 20.25 4.41
CA PHE A 155 -10.62 19.76 4.01
C PHE A 155 -9.50 20.72 4.44
N TRP A 156 -9.66 22.02 4.18
CA TRP A 156 -8.64 23.01 4.51
C TRP A 156 -8.40 23.17 6.02
N ASN A 157 -9.45 23.02 6.84
CA ASN A 157 -9.34 23.03 8.29
C ASN A 157 -8.56 21.82 8.83
N SER A 158 -8.54 20.71 8.09
CA SER A 158 -7.71 19.54 8.41
C SER A 158 -6.26 19.65 7.92
N CYS A 159 -5.99 20.57 6.99
CA CYS A 159 -4.67 20.74 6.41
C CYS A 159 -3.78 21.61 7.32
N PRO A 160 -2.56 21.15 7.69
CA PRO A 160 -1.65 21.92 8.51
C PRO A 160 -0.86 22.95 7.66
N ILE A 161 -1.59 23.85 6.97
CA ILE A 161 -1.02 24.85 6.05
C ILE A 161 -0.07 25.79 6.79
N ASP A 162 -0.43 26.15 8.02
CA ASP A 162 0.34 26.98 8.95
C ASP A 162 1.72 26.40 9.29
N ARG A 163 1.88 25.07 9.16
CA ARG A 163 3.14 24.36 9.43
C ARG A 163 4.01 24.18 8.19
N MET A 164 3.55 24.59 7.00
CA MET A 164 4.37 24.51 5.80
C MET A 164 5.46 25.58 5.80
N HIS A 165 6.64 25.20 5.30
CA HIS A 165 7.70 26.15 5.04
C HIS A 165 7.25 27.14 3.93
N PRO A 166 7.49 28.46 4.08
CA PRO A 166 7.03 29.46 3.10
C PRO A 166 7.50 29.19 1.67
N THR A 167 8.71 28.66 1.48
CA THR A 167 9.21 28.32 0.13
C THR A 167 8.46 27.15 -0.51
N ALA A 168 7.82 26.28 0.28
CA ALA A 168 6.97 25.22 -0.26
C ALA A 168 5.65 25.80 -0.77
N LEU A 169 5.06 26.77 -0.07
CA LEU A 169 3.85 27.48 -0.52
C LEU A 169 4.09 28.24 -1.83
N GLN A 170 5.27 28.85 -1.98
CA GLN A 170 5.65 29.58 -3.20
C GLN A 170 5.82 28.70 -4.45
N ARG A 171 5.94 27.37 -4.29
CA ARG A 171 6.05 26.45 -5.45
C ARG A 171 4.73 26.24 -6.18
N TYR A 172 3.60 26.53 -5.54
CA TYR A 172 2.28 26.30 -6.10
C TYR A 172 1.72 27.61 -6.64
N SER A 173 1.34 27.60 -7.91
CA SER A 173 0.86 28.80 -8.61
C SER A 173 -0.63 29.05 -8.36
N SER A 174 -1.35 28.02 -7.91
CA SER A 174 -2.78 28.11 -7.63
C SER A 174 -3.15 27.44 -6.31
N ARG A 175 -4.26 27.91 -5.72
CA ARG A 175 -4.88 27.26 -4.55
C ARG A 175 -5.24 25.80 -4.84
N TRP A 176 -5.58 25.48 -6.08
CA TRP A 176 -5.93 24.13 -6.49
C TRP A 176 -4.74 23.18 -6.51
N GLU A 177 -3.60 23.60 -7.05
CA GLU A 177 -2.35 22.80 -7.02
C GLU A 177 -1.94 22.52 -5.57
N LEU A 178 -2.05 23.52 -4.70
CA LEU A 178 -1.79 23.36 -3.28
C LEU A 178 -2.78 22.39 -2.61
N ALA A 179 -4.08 22.50 -2.91
CA ALA A 179 -5.10 21.59 -2.40
C ALA A 179 -4.82 20.15 -2.82
N TRP A 180 -4.45 19.95 -4.09
CA TRP A 180 -4.13 18.64 -4.64
C TRP A 180 -2.91 18.03 -3.96
N TYR A 181 -1.85 18.81 -3.76
CA TYR A 181 -0.69 18.36 -3.00
C TYR A 181 -1.05 17.91 -1.58
N PHE A 182 -1.82 18.72 -0.84
CA PHE A 182 -2.28 18.33 0.49
C PHE A 182 -3.20 17.11 0.46
N HIS A 183 -4.02 16.97 -0.57
CA HIS A 183 -4.93 15.84 -0.72
C HIS A 183 -4.12 14.54 -0.88
N GLN A 184 -3.03 14.55 -1.67
CA GLN A 184 -2.11 13.41 -1.76
C GLN A 184 -1.49 13.04 -0.41
N MET A 185 -1.06 14.04 0.36
CA MET A 185 -0.45 13.84 1.68
C MET A 185 -1.46 13.29 2.69
N ALA A 186 -2.67 13.86 2.72
CA ALA A 186 -3.74 13.42 3.58
C ALA A 186 -4.17 12.00 3.22
N MET A 187 -4.33 11.69 1.92
CA MET A 187 -4.65 10.36 1.43
C MET A 187 -3.63 9.32 1.89
N TYR A 188 -2.33 9.57 1.65
CA TYR A 188 -1.26 8.68 2.12
C TYR A 188 -1.35 8.44 3.63
N ARG A 189 -1.43 9.51 4.43
CA ARG A 189 -1.46 9.42 5.90
C ARG A 189 -2.67 8.66 6.42
N GLU A 190 -3.86 9.00 5.93
CA GLU A 190 -5.09 8.35 6.35
C GLU A 190 -5.11 6.88 5.92
N THR A 191 -4.73 6.56 4.67
CA THR A 191 -4.69 5.17 4.21
C THR A 191 -3.69 4.34 5.02
N VAL A 192 -2.46 4.83 5.23
CA VAL A 192 -1.45 4.10 6.03
C VAL A 192 -1.96 3.86 7.44
N TRP A 193 -2.54 4.88 8.08
CA TRP A 193 -3.04 4.75 9.44
C TRP A 193 -4.22 3.80 9.54
N THR A 194 -5.19 3.91 8.63
CA THR A 194 -6.36 3.02 8.56
C THR A 194 -5.93 1.57 8.36
N LEU A 195 -4.93 1.32 7.52
CA LEU A 195 -4.40 -0.02 7.29
C LEU A 195 -3.54 -0.55 8.45
N ALA A 196 -2.83 0.33 9.17
CA ALA A 196 -1.99 -0.06 10.30
C ALA A 196 -2.81 -0.33 11.57
N ALA A 197 -3.89 0.43 11.81
CA ALA A 197 -4.65 0.42 13.06
C ALA A 197 -5.13 -0.97 13.54
N PRO A 198 -5.60 -1.88 12.65
CA PRO A 198 -6.03 -3.22 13.06
C PRO A 198 -4.88 -4.13 13.51
N ILE A 199 -3.64 -3.84 13.10
CA ILE A 199 -2.50 -4.74 13.28
C ILE A 199 -1.33 -4.11 14.05
N LEU A 200 -1.54 -2.98 14.73
CA LEU A 200 -0.48 -2.26 15.45
C LEU A 200 0.34 -3.17 16.36
N ASP A 201 -0.32 -4.10 17.06
CA ASP A 201 0.32 -5.06 17.99
C ASP A 201 1.23 -6.10 17.30
N HIS A 202 1.19 -6.16 15.97
CA HIS A 202 1.98 -7.06 15.13
C HIS A 202 3.06 -6.34 14.33
N LEU A 203 3.06 -5.00 14.31
CA LEU A 203 4.04 -4.22 13.58
C LEU A 203 5.42 -4.32 14.26
N ARG A 204 6.45 -4.52 13.44
CA ARG A 204 7.87 -4.46 13.87
C ARG A 204 8.45 -3.06 13.78
N SER A 205 7.89 -2.23 12.91
CA SER A 205 8.24 -0.83 12.75
C SER A 205 7.04 -0.08 12.21
N LEU A 206 6.95 1.20 12.54
CA LEU A 206 5.93 2.11 12.03
C LEU A 206 6.63 3.42 11.70
N THR A 207 6.58 3.84 10.44
CA THR A 207 7.07 5.16 10.01
C THR A 207 5.88 6.08 9.86
N ALA A 208 5.77 7.08 10.73
CA ALA A 208 4.71 8.07 10.69
C ALA A 208 5.31 9.48 10.60
N PRO A 209 4.68 10.41 9.86
CA PRO A 209 5.06 11.82 9.90
C PRO A 209 4.95 12.37 11.32
N LEU A 210 5.86 13.27 11.72
CA LEU A 210 5.82 13.89 13.06
C LEU A 210 4.50 14.67 13.30
N SER A 211 3.84 15.15 12.24
CA SER A 211 2.52 15.77 12.34
C SER A 211 1.43 14.83 12.88
N ASP A 212 1.64 13.51 12.80
CA ASP A 212 0.75 12.47 13.33
C ASP A 212 1.09 12.01 14.75
N ILE A 213 2.01 12.67 15.45
CA ILE A 213 2.45 12.24 16.79
C ILE A 213 1.29 12.06 17.77
N HIS A 214 0.23 12.86 17.66
CA HIS A 214 -0.97 12.74 18.48
C HIS A 214 -1.66 11.38 18.31
N ARG A 215 -1.74 10.85 17.08
CA ARG A 215 -2.31 9.52 16.81
C ARG A 215 -1.44 8.42 17.39
N TYR A 216 -0.12 8.59 17.31
CA TYR A 216 0.85 7.66 17.90
C TYR A 216 0.68 7.58 19.43
N ILE A 217 0.59 8.74 20.10
CA ILE A 217 0.41 8.81 21.55
C ILE A 217 -0.85 8.06 21.99
N GLN A 218 -1.94 8.13 21.23
CA GLN A 218 -3.20 7.45 21.56
C GLN A 218 -3.13 5.92 21.49
N VAL A 219 -2.14 5.36 20.78
CA VAL A 219 -2.01 3.91 20.58
C VAL A 219 -0.68 3.37 21.09
N ILE A 220 0.06 4.17 21.86
CA ILE A 220 1.42 3.83 22.29
C ILE A 220 1.46 2.51 23.08
N ASP A 221 0.44 2.24 23.90
CA ASP A 221 0.33 1.01 24.68
C ASP A 221 0.26 -0.25 23.78
N ARG A 222 -0.36 -0.13 22.60
CA ARG A 222 -0.44 -1.20 21.59
C ARG A 222 0.87 -1.41 20.85
N LEU A 223 1.75 -0.41 20.90
CA LEU A 223 3.06 -0.43 20.26
C LEU A 223 4.16 -0.91 21.21
N GLY A 224 3.84 -1.45 22.38
CA GLY A 224 4.83 -1.93 23.36
C GLY A 224 5.84 -2.94 22.81
N ARG A 225 5.52 -3.67 21.72
CA ARG A 225 6.49 -4.54 21.04
C ARG A 225 7.61 -3.79 20.31
N LEU A 226 7.39 -2.53 19.94
CA LEU A 226 8.42 -1.66 19.34
C LEU A 226 9.44 -1.20 20.38
N GLU A 227 9.09 -1.20 21.67
CA GLU A 227 9.96 -0.75 22.76
C GLU A 227 11.02 -1.80 23.13
N THR A 228 10.85 -3.05 22.71
CA THR A 228 11.72 -4.18 23.08
C THR A 228 12.82 -4.51 22.07
N LEU A 229 13.06 -3.66 21.06
CA LEU A 229 14.12 -3.80 20.04
C LEU A 229 15.34 -2.94 20.39
#